data_AF-A0A8C5NJ64-F1
#
_entry.id   AF-A0A8C5NJ64-F1
#
_cell.length_a   1.000
_cell.length_b   1.000
_cell.length_c   1.000
_cell.angle_alpha   90.00
_cell.angle_beta   90.00
_cell.angle_gamma   90.00
#
_symmetry.space_group_name_H-M   'P 1'
#
loop_
_entity.id
_entity.type
_entity.pdbx_description
1 polymer ?
#
loop_
_entity_poly.entity_id
_entity_poly.type
_entity_poly.pdbx_seq_one_letter_code
_entity_poly.pdbx_strand_id
1 'polypeptide(L)'
;METPIPPLSPLCPPRVPPGVKEVDYGLYPSRETQLQWLHSYLQAYKELTQGHPGDSQVSQEELETLYVQVNKFSLASHFFWACWGLIQDKYSTIDFNFLRYAKLRFKQYFKMKPVVTALQLPK
;
A
#
# COMPACT_ATOMS: atom_id res chain seq x y z
N MET A 1 17.49 -25.46 48.59
CA MET A 1 16.04 -25.66 48.72
C MET A 1 15.42 -24.95 47.54
N GLU A 2 15.40 -25.64 46.40
CA GLU A 2 14.90 -25.10 45.13
C GLU A 2 13.41 -25.41 45.04
N THR A 3 12.59 -24.38 44.84
CA THR A 3 11.16 -24.55 44.60
C THR A 3 10.94 -25.01 43.17
N PRO A 4 10.15 -26.07 42.90
CA PRO A 4 9.93 -26.54 41.53
C PRO A 4 9.04 -25.56 40.77
N ILE A 5 9.46 -25.20 39.56
CA ILE A 5 8.65 -24.47 38.59
C ILE A 5 7.49 -25.39 38.15
N PRO A 6 6.21 -24.96 38.21
CA PRO A 6 5.10 -25.79 37.79
C PRO A 6 5.11 -25.99 36.26
N PRO A 7 4.63 -27.14 35.75
CA PRO A 7 4.60 -27.41 34.31
C PRO A 7 3.67 -26.43 33.60
N LEU A 8 4.17 -25.82 32.52
CA LEU A 8 3.41 -24.95 31.63
C LEU A 8 2.19 -25.71 31.10
N SER A 9 1.00 -25.20 31.41
CA SER A 9 -0.27 -25.74 30.93
C SER A 9 -0.32 -25.70 29.39
N PRO A 10 -0.72 -26.79 28.69
CA PRO A 10 -0.62 -26.89 27.23
C PRO A 10 -1.70 -26.13 26.44
N LEU A 11 -2.37 -25.14 27.05
CA LEU A 11 -3.63 -24.59 26.54
C LEU A 11 -3.57 -23.17 25.97
N CYS A 12 -2.38 -22.62 25.71
CA CYS A 12 -2.27 -21.33 25.02
C CYS A 12 -1.60 -21.54 23.66
N PRO A 13 -2.35 -21.63 22.54
CA PRO A 13 -1.73 -21.53 21.23
C PRO A 13 -1.00 -20.18 21.13
N PRO A 14 0.13 -20.10 20.39
CA PRO A 14 0.83 -18.84 20.22
C PRO A 14 -0.16 -17.80 19.70
N ARG A 15 -0.35 -16.75 20.50
CA ARG A 15 -1.26 -15.64 20.18
C ARG A 15 -0.62 -14.87 19.04
N VAL A 16 -0.93 -15.27 17.80
CA VAL A 16 -0.55 -14.53 16.60
C VAL A 16 -1.09 -13.09 16.76
N PRO A 17 -0.23 -12.06 16.78
CA PRO A 17 -0.71 -10.68 16.82
C PRO A 17 -1.68 -10.47 15.66
N PRO A 18 -2.80 -9.77 15.83
CA PRO A 18 -3.66 -9.43 14.71
C PRO A 18 -2.93 -8.42 13.80
N GLY A 19 -2.11 -8.94 12.88
CA GLY A 19 -1.86 -8.28 11.60
C GLY A 19 -3.11 -8.39 10.73
N VAL A 20 -3.24 -7.51 9.74
CA VAL A 20 -4.32 -7.56 8.75
C VAL A 20 -4.38 -8.96 8.15
N LYS A 21 -5.34 -9.77 8.60
CA LYS A 21 -5.42 -11.20 8.24
C LYS A 21 -5.71 -11.38 6.75
N GLU A 22 -6.43 -10.42 6.16
CA GLU A 22 -6.75 -10.40 4.74
C GLU A 22 -6.74 -8.97 4.19
N VAL A 23 -6.16 -8.79 3.01
CA VAL A 23 -6.17 -7.50 2.31
C VAL A 23 -7.54 -7.33 1.66
N ASP A 24 -8.29 -6.34 2.13
CA ASP A 24 -9.54 -5.92 1.50
C ASP A 24 -9.28 -4.76 0.53
N TYR A 25 -9.36 -5.05 -0.77
CA TYR A 25 -9.25 -4.03 -1.82
C TYR A 25 -10.51 -3.17 -1.97
N GLY A 26 -11.62 -3.51 -1.29
CA GLY A 26 -12.79 -2.64 -1.16
C GLY A 26 -12.53 -1.40 -0.31
N LEU A 27 -11.52 -1.45 0.57
CA LEU A 27 -11.06 -0.31 1.36
C LEU A 27 -10.11 0.62 0.58
N TYR A 28 -9.80 0.29 -0.68
CA TYR A 28 -8.99 1.16 -1.51
C TYR A 28 -9.72 2.49 -1.74
N PRO A 29 -9.06 3.65 -1.53
CA PRO A 29 -9.74 4.93 -1.54
C PRO A 29 -10.38 5.21 -2.89
N SER A 30 -11.58 5.78 -2.85
CA SER A 30 -12.28 6.24 -4.06
C SER A 30 -11.48 7.34 -4.75
N ARG A 31 -11.78 7.62 -6.03
CA ARG A 31 -11.15 8.73 -6.76
C ARG A 31 -11.29 10.05 -6.01
N GLU A 32 -12.47 10.32 -5.46
CA GLU A 32 -12.74 11.54 -4.68
C GLU A 32 -11.82 11.64 -3.46
N THR A 33 -11.72 10.59 -2.66
CA THR A 33 -10.85 10.56 -1.48
C THR A 33 -9.37 10.68 -1.86
N GLN A 34 -8.95 10.04 -2.96
CA GLN A 34 -7.59 10.19 -3.47
C GLN A 34 -7.31 11.65 -3.85
N LEU A 35 -8.19 12.28 -4.61
CA LEU A 35 -8.01 13.68 -5.03
C LEU A 35 -7.99 14.64 -3.85
N GLN A 36 -8.86 14.45 -2.86
CA GLN A 36 -8.84 15.24 -1.63
C GLN A 36 -7.48 15.14 -0.92
N TRP A 37 -6.96 13.92 -0.75
CA TRP A 37 -5.66 13.73 -0.13
C TRP A 37 -4.51 14.33 -0.95
N LEU A 38 -4.51 14.11 -2.27
CA LEU A 38 -3.50 14.64 -3.18
C LEU A 38 -3.49 16.17 -3.21
N HIS A 39 -4.66 16.80 -3.13
CA HIS A 39 -4.77 18.25 -3.03
C HIS A 39 -4.11 18.76 -1.74
N SER A 40 -4.46 18.20 -0.59
CA SER A 40 -3.84 18.57 0.69
C SER A 40 -2.33 18.34 0.69
N TYR A 41 -1.87 17.23 0.09
CA TYR A 41 -0.45 16.93 -0.04
C TYR A 41 0.28 17.97 -0.90
N LEU A 42 -0.24 18.29 -2.09
CA LEU A 42 0.36 19.27 -2.99
C LEU A 42 0.38 20.67 -2.38
N GLN A 43 -0.70 21.06 -1.71
CA GLN A 43 -0.78 22.34 -1.02
C GLN A 43 0.30 22.45 0.06
N ALA A 44 0.39 21.46 0.96
CA ALA A 44 1.42 21.44 1.99
C ALA A 44 2.84 21.43 1.39
N TYR A 45 3.05 20.68 0.30
CA TYR A 45 4.33 20.64 -0.40
C TYR A 45 4.73 22.02 -0.96
N LYS A 46 3.80 22.74 -1.60
CA LYS A 46 4.05 24.09 -2.12
C LYS A 46 4.32 25.09 -1.00
N GLU A 47 3.55 25.05 0.09
CA GLU A 47 3.75 25.91 1.26
C GLU A 47 5.15 25.74 1.86
N LEU A 48 5.65 24.50 1.91
CA LEU A 48 6.99 24.20 2.44
C LEU A 48 8.14 24.55 1.49
N THR A 49 7.91 24.53 0.17
CA THR A 49 8.98 24.65 -0.84
C THR A 49 9.05 26.02 -1.51
N GLN A 50 7.92 26.70 -1.70
CA GLN A 50 7.82 27.92 -2.50
C GLN A 50 7.71 29.21 -1.68
N GLY A 51 7.43 29.13 -0.37
CA GLY A 51 7.57 30.22 0.60
C GLY A 51 6.71 31.49 0.39
N HIS A 52 5.94 31.58 -0.69
CA HIS A 52 5.12 32.74 -1.04
C HIS A 52 3.62 32.38 -0.96
N PRO A 53 2.84 33.01 -0.06
CA PRO A 53 1.42 32.68 0.15
C PRO A 53 0.49 32.84 -1.06
N GLY A 54 0.95 33.48 -2.14
CA GLY A 54 0.18 33.74 -3.36
C GLY A 54 0.30 32.68 -4.47
N ASP A 55 1.36 31.86 -4.46
CA ASP A 55 1.61 30.81 -5.48
C ASP A 55 1.23 29.39 -5.01
N SER A 56 0.75 29.27 -3.76
CA SER A 56 0.43 27.99 -3.11
C SER A 56 -0.84 27.30 -3.62
N GLN A 57 -1.54 27.88 -4.61
CA GLN A 57 -2.76 27.27 -5.16
C GLN A 57 -2.42 26.03 -6.00
N VAL A 58 -3.13 24.94 -5.76
CA VAL A 58 -2.99 23.69 -6.52
C VAL A 58 -3.89 23.79 -7.74
N SER A 59 -3.32 23.70 -8.94
CA SER A 59 -4.12 23.69 -10.16
C SER A 59 -4.80 22.33 -10.35
N GLN A 60 -5.94 22.33 -11.04
CA GLN A 60 -6.62 21.07 -11.37
C GLN A 60 -5.74 20.17 -12.25
N GLU A 61 -4.91 20.75 -13.11
CA GLU A 61 -3.99 20.01 -13.98
C GLU A 61 -2.90 19.29 -13.18
N GLU A 62 -2.30 19.97 -12.20
CA GLU A 62 -1.31 19.36 -11.29
C GLU A 62 -1.93 18.20 -10.51
N LEU A 63 -3.15 18.41 -10.01
CA LEU A 63 -3.87 17.41 -9.22
C LEU A 63 -4.19 16.16 -10.03
N GLU A 64 -4.74 16.31 -11.25
CA GLU A 64 -5.04 15.20 -12.15
C GLU A 64 -3.76 14.50 -12.63
N THR A 65 -2.70 15.26 -12.91
CA THR A 65 -1.39 14.70 -13.28
C THR A 65 -0.85 13.80 -12.16
N LEU A 66 -0.86 14.29 -10.91
CA LEU A 66 -0.40 13.52 -9.78
C LEU A 66 -1.28 12.30 -9.52
N TYR A 67 -2.60 12.42 -9.68
CA TYR A 67 -3.53 11.29 -9.59
C TYR A 67 -3.18 10.17 -10.58
N VAL A 68 -2.93 10.51 -11.84
CA VAL A 68 -2.55 9.54 -12.87
C VAL A 68 -1.21 8.89 -12.54
N GLN A 69 -0.22 9.68 -12.13
CA GLN A 69 1.10 9.17 -11.73
C GLN A 69 0.99 8.20 -10.55
N VAL A 70 0.33 8.59 -9.46
CA VAL A 70 0.18 7.77 -8.25
C VAL A 70 -0.53 6.45 -8.56
N ASN A 71 -1.57 6.47 -9.39
CA ASN A 71 -2.25 5.23 -9.79
C ASN A 71 -1.34 4.31 -10.63
N LYS A 72 -0.52 4.86 -11.53
CA LYS A 72 0.50 4.09 -12.27
C LYS A 72 1.56 3.50 -11.34
N PHE A 73 2.03 4.26 -10.36
CA PHE A 73 2.97 3.77 -9.35
C PHE A 73 2.34 2.71 -8.42
N SER A 74 1.06 2.83 -8.10
CA SER A 74 0.33 1.81 -7.35
C SER A 74 0.32 0.47 -8.10
N LEU A 75 0.11 0.50 -9.41
CA LEU A 75 0.22 -0.67 -10.27
C LEU A 75 1.65 -1.26 -10.27
N ALA A 76 2.67 -0.42 -10.46
CA ALA A 76 4.07 -0.86 -10.40
C ALA A 76 4.42 -1.49 -9.03
N SER A 77 3.91 -0.90 -7.94
CA SER A 77 4.07 -1.42 -6.57
C SER A 77 3.44 -2.80 -6.40
N HIS A 78 2.26 -3.05 -6.95
CA HIS A 78 1.68 -4.40 -6.91
C HIS A 78 2.58 -5.44 -7.58
N PHE A 79 3.11 -5.13 -8.76
CA PHE A 79 4.03 -6.02 -9.48
C PHE A 79 5.32 -6.26 -8.70
N PHE A 80 5.95 -5.18 -8.23
CA PHE A 80 7.20 -5.24 -7.45
C PHE A 80 7.06 -6.13 -6.21
N TRP A 81 6.03 -5.89 -5.40
CA TRP A 81 5.80 -6.66 -4.17
C TRP A 81 5.37 -8.10 -4.44
N ALA A 82 4.76 -8.38 -5.59
CA ALA A 82 4.47 -9.75 -6.00
C ALA A 82 5.76 -10.52 -6.31
N CYS A 83 6.68 -9.92 -7.07
CA CYS A 83 7.99 -10.49 -7.36
C CYS A 83 8.83 -10.68 -6.09
N TRP A 84 8.87 -9.66 -5.22
CA TRP A 84 9.52 -9.75 -3.92
C TRP A 84 8.97 -10.91 -3.08
N GLY A 85 7.64 -11.09 -3.06
CA GLY A 85 6.98 -12.20 -2.38
C GLY A 85 7.41 -13.57 -2.92
N LEU A 86 7.51 -13.75 -4.24
CA LEU A 86 7.98 -15.01 -4.82
C LEU A 86 9.42 -15.36 -4.44
N ILE A 87 10.29 -14.36 -4.37
CA ILE A 87 11.68 -14.56 -3.94
C ILE A 87 11.70 -14.95 -2.45
N GLN A 88 10.94 -14.25 -1.61
CA GLN A 88 10.89 -14.54 -0.17
C GLN A 88 10.30 -15.92 0.14
N ASP A 89 9.35 -16.41 -0.65
CA ASP A 89 8.81 -17.77 -0.49
C ASP A 89 9.88 -18.87 -0.57
N LYS A 90 10.99 -18.60 -1.28
CA LYS A 90 12.13 -19.53 -1.40
C LYS A 90 13.22 -19.34 -0.36
N TYR A 91 13.45 -18.11 0.09
CA TYR A 91 14.66 -17.77 0.85
C TYR A 91 14.40 -17.23 2.25
N SER A 92 13.17 -16.82 2.57
CA SER A 92 12.85 -16.21 3.86
C SER A 92 12.71 -17.25 4.96
N THR A 93 13.17 -16.90 6.15
CA THR A 93 12.95 -17.67 7.38
C THR A 93 11.75 -17.16 8.19
N ILE A 94 11.09 -16.09 7.72
CA ILE A 94 9.93 -15.48 8.37
C ILE A 94 8.71 -16.40 8.21
N ASP A 95 7.99 -16.65 9.30
CA ASP A 95 6.71 -17.39 9.29
C ASP A 95 5.59 -16.52 8.68
N PHE A 96 5.54 -16.51 7.35
CA PHE A 96 4.55 -15.78 6.57
C PHE A 96 4.26 -16.51 5.26
N ASN A 97 3.00 -16.47 4.81
CA ASN A 97 2.62 -17.12 3.56
C ASN A 97 2.93 -16.22 2.34
N PHE A 98 4.21 -16.21 1.95
CA PHE A 98 4.72 -15.40 0.85
C PHE A 98 4.11 -15.76 -0.51
N LEU A 99 3.92 -17.04 -0.82
CA LEU A 99 3.24 -17.46 -2.05
C LEU A 99 1.80 -16.93 -2.15
N ARG A 100 1.02 -17.00 -1.05
CA ARG A 100 -0.34 -16.45 -1.01
C ARG A 100 -0.32 -14.94 -1.21
N TYR A 101 0.62 -14.24 -0.55
CA TYR A 101 0.81 -12.80 -0.72
C TYR A 101 1.16 -12.44 -2.17
N ALA A 102 2.13 -13.12 -2.79
CA ALA A 102 2.53 -12.86 -4.17
C ALA A 102 1.36 -13.05 -5.16
N LYS A 103 0.60 -14.15 -5.02
CA LYS A 103 -0.60 -14.41 -5.84
C LYS A 103 -1.64 -13.30 -5.69
N LEU A 104 -1.90 -12.85 -4.47
CA LEU A 104 -2.83 -11.77 -4.18
C LEU A 104 -2.39 -10.46 -4.86
N ARG A 105 -1.10 -10.11 -4.78
CA ARG A 105 -0.55 -8.90 -5.40
C ARG A 105 -0.60 -8.95 -6.92
N PHE A 106 -0.26 -10.09 -7.55
CA PHE A 106 -0.42 -10.27 -9.00
C PHE A 106 -1.88 -10.18 -9.44
N LYS A 107 -2.80 -10.81 -8.69
CA LYS A 107 -4.23 -10.72 -8.99
C LYS A 107 -4.71 -9.27 -9.02
N GLN A 108 -4.30 -8.45 -8.05
CA GLN A 108 -4.65 -7.04 -8.04
C GLN A 108 -3.97 -6.26 -9.18
N TYR A 109 -2.69 -6.54 -9.47
CA TYR A 109 -2.00 -5.95 -10.62
C TYR A 109 -2.78 -6.18 -11.91
N PHE A 110 -3.09 -7.44 -12.26
CA PHE A 110 -3.76 -7.75 -13.52
C PHE A 110 -5.20 -7.23 -13.56
N LYS A 111 -5.91 -7.20 -12.41
CA LYS A 111 -7.24 -6.59 -12.29
C LYS A 111 -7.21 -5.10 -12.61
N MET A 112 -6.26 -4.37 -12.04
CA MET A 112 -6.20 -2.90 -12.15
C MET A 112 -5.48 -2.42 -13.41
N LYS A 113 -4.63 -3.26 -14.01
CA LYS A 113 -3.85 -2.93 -15.22
C LYS A 113 -4.68 -2.22 -16.30
N PRO A 114 -5.81 -2.76 -16.81
CA PRO A 114 -6.56 -2.10 -17.88
C PRO A 114 -7.09 -0.71 -17.47
N VAL A 115 -7.55 -0.57 -16.22
CA VAL A 115 -8.08 0.70 -15.70
C VAL A 115 -6.98 1.76 -15.61
N VAL A 116 -5.84 1.39 -15.02
CA VAL A 116 -4.73 2.32 -14.78
C VAL A 116 -3.99 2.67 -16.08
N THR A 117 -3.84 1.74 -17.02
CA THR A 117 -3.21 2.04 -18.31
C THR A 117 -4.06 2.92 -19.21
N ALA A 118 -5.38 2.95 -19.01
CA ALA A 118 -6.29 3.84 -19.72
C ALA A 118 -6.24 5.29 -19.23
N LEU A 119 -5.67 5.55 -18.05
CA LEU A 119 -5.51 6.90 -17.50
C LEU A 119 -4.51 7.70 -18.35
N GLN A 120 -5.01 8.81 -18.90
CA GLN A 120 -4.23 9.76 -19.68
C GLN A 120 -3.83 10.95 -18.82
N LEU A 121 -2.64 11.48 -19.08
CA LEU A 121 -2.25 12.76 -18.50
C LEU A 121 -3.15 13.87 -19.06
N PRO A 122 -3.51 14.88 -18.25
CA PRO A 122 -4.16 16.07 -18.77
C PRO A 122 -3.26 16.74 -19.83
N LYS A 123 -3.90 17.39 -20.80
CA LYS A 123 -3.25 18.10 -21.90
C LYS A 123 -2.92 19.53 -21.53
#